data_AF-A0A1S8B1L3-F1
#
_entry.id   AF-A0A1S8B1L3-F1
#
_cell.length_a   1.000
_cell.length_b   1.000
_cell.length_c   1.000
_cell.angle_alpha   90.00
_cell.angle_beta   90.00
_cell.angle_gamma   90.00
#
_symmetry.space_group_name_H-M   'P 1'
#
loop_
_entity.id
_entity.type
_entity.pdbx_description
1 polymer ?
#
loop_
_entity_poly.entity_id
_entity_poly.type
_entity_poly.pdbx_seq_one_letter_code
_entity_poly.pdbx_strand_id
1 'polypeptide(L)'
;MPQTNAASLGLYEAEVVSFTSGCPEVAASVVYLKGGAVNNVTGGLLPGSPTTTLKQIAFWKFDAQGLVQQYDAWIPNLQLWTRVANGIDYENRTVQQGTVAQALCPTIQRQCTGNDRVYQSVDDCIGQLLAKPFGTFDEVWADNVVCRVIHVLLTAIRPDVHCAHVGPTGGGKCVDIDYRLDYFDDDRLFGLPEPFICPQVVGY
;
A
#
# COMPACT_ATOMS: atom_id res chain seq x y z
N MET A 1 0.66 -7.76 -14.72
CA MET A 1 -0.68 -7.26 -15.14
C MET A 1 -0.69 -5.77 -14.87
N PRO A 2 -1.02 -4.89 -15.83
CA PRO A 2 -1.32 -3.50 -15.49
C PRO A 2 -2.49 -3.52 -14.50
N GLN A 3 -2.26 -3.11 -13.25
CA GLN A 3 -3.34 -3.02 -12.27
C GLN A 3 -4.07 -1.71 -12.49
N THR A 4 -5.06 -1.73 -13.38
CA THR A 4 -5.98 -0.60 -13.50
C THR A 4 -7.12 -0.76 -12.53
N ASN A 5 -7.58 0.35 -11.95
CA ASN A 5 -8.85 0.35 -11.25
C ASN A 5 -10.03 0.32 -12.25
N ALA A 6 -11.26 0.35 -11.74
CA ALA A 6 -12.47 0.35 -12.55
C ALA A 6 -12.60 1.57 -13.50
N ALA A 7 -11.82 2.63 -13.29
CA ALA A 7 -11.75 3.82 -14.15
C ALA A 7 -10.60 3.74 -15.19
N SER A 8 -10.00 2.56 -15.36
CA SER A 8 -8.79 2.35 -16.18
C SER A 8 -7.57 3.17 -15.72
N LEU A 9 -7.60 3.77 -14.53
CA LEU A 9 -6.46 4.50 -13.99
C LEU A 9 -5.38 3.49 -13.60
N GLY A 10 -4.17 3.69 -14.11
CA GLY A 10 -2.99 2.92 -13.75
C GLY A 10 -1.73 3.78 -13.84
N LEU A 11 -0.65 3.28 -13.22
CA LEU A 11 0.69 3.80 -13.43
C LEU A 11 1.23 3.26 -14.74
N TYR A 12 1.68 4.14 -15.64
CA TYR A 12 2.22 3.75 -16.95
C TYR A 12 3.73 3.98 -17.08
N GLU A 13 4.32 4.75 -16.18
CA GLU A 13 5.74 5.07 -16.18
C GLU A 13 6.24 5.30 -14.75
N ALA A 14 7.46 4.83 -14.47
CA ALA A 14 8.18 5.09 -13.23
C ALA A 14 9.55 5.65 -13.59
N GLU A 15 9.80 6.90 -13.19
CA GLU A 15 11.03 7.63 -13.50
C GLU A 15 11.83 7.83 -12.21
N VAL A 16 13.01 7.21 -12.12
CA VAL A 16 13.93 7.44 -10.99
C VAL A 16 14.61 8.79 -11.21
N VAL A 17 14.20 9.80 -10.46
CA VAL A 17 14.71 11.18 -10.59
C VAL A 17 15.82 11.50 -9.60
N SER A 18 15.96 10.70 -8.55
CA SER A 18 17.09 10.73 -7.64
C SER A 18 17.38 9.33 -7.14
N PHE A 19 18.65 8.97 -7.07
CA PHE A 19 19.13 7.75 -6.46
C PHE A 19 20.48 8.05 -5.82
N THR A 20 20.65 7.68 -4.56
CA THR A 20 21.90 7.87 -3.82
C THR A 20 22.16 6.64 -2.99
N SER A 21 23.40 6.16 -2.99
CA SER A 21 23.81 4.98 -2.25
C SER A 21 25.13 5.29 -1.55
N GLY A 22 25.21 4.96 -0.26
CA GLY A 22 26.43 5.09 0.54
C GLY A 22 27.29 3.83 0.53
N CYS A 23 26.68 2.69 0.25
CA CYS A 23 27.29 1.35 0.20
C CYS A 23 26.39 0.43 -0.65
N PRO A 24 26.92 -0.68 -1.20
CA PRO A 24 26.16 -1.56 -2.11
C PRO A 24 24.78 -2.01 -1.60
N GLU A 25 24.64 -2.17 -0.29
CA GLU A 25 23.45 -2.70 0.39
C GLU A 25 22.43 -1.64 0.81
N VAL A 26 22.75 -0.34 0.77
CA VAL A 26 21.82 0.72 1.20
C VAL A 26 21.73 1.84 0.17
N ALA A 27 20.49 2.21 -0.16
CA ALA A 27 20.21 3.33 -1.03
C ALA A 27 18.96 4.12 -0.60
N ALA A 28 18.88 5.36 -1.07
CA ALA A 28 17.69 6.18 -1.04
C ALA A 28 17.32 6.60 -2.47
N SER A 29 16.02 6.71 -2.76
CA SER A 29 15.55 7.12 -4.08
C SER A 29 14.36 8.07 -4.01
N VAL A 30 14.23 8.89 -5.05
CA VAL A 30 12.97 9.57 -5.40
C VAL A 30 12.51 9.07 -6.77
N VAL A 31 11.29 8.57 -6.84
CA VAL A 31 10.66 8.05 -8.06
C VAL A 31 9.40 8.84 -8.37
N TYR A 32 9.27 9.29 -9.61
CA TYR A 32 8.03 9.87 -10.14
C TYR A 32 7.24 8.77 -10.83
N LEU A 33 6.05 8.48 -10.30
CA LEU A 33 5.13 7.48 -10.81
C LEU A 33 4.04 8.22 -11.61
N LYS A 34 4.08 8.12 -12.93
CA LYS A 34 3.12 8.80 -13.81
C LYS A 34 1.89 7.93 -13.99
N GLY A 35 0.73 8.51 -13.69
CA GLY A 35 -0.57 7.87 -13.73
C GLY A 35 -1.50 8.51 -14.77
N GLY A 36 -2.38 7.70 -15.33
CA GLY A 36 -3.41 8.13 -16.28
C GLY A 36 -4.31 6.95 -16.67
N ALA A 37 -5.26 7.17 -17.57
CA ALA A 37 -6.03 6.06 -18.12
C ALA A 37 -5.12 5.21 -19.01
N VAL A 38 -4.96 3.93 -18.70
CA VAL A 38 -4.04 3.02 -19.42
C VAL A 38 -4.80 1.90 -20.11
N ASN A 39 -4.18 1.33 -21.13
CA ASN A 39 -4.69 0.14 -21.79
C ASN A 39 -4.41 -1.10 -20.92
N ASN A 40 -5.45 -1.86 -20.57
CA ASN A 40 -5.35 -3.01 -19.65
C ASN A 40 -4.55 -4.20 -20.21
N VAL A 41 -4.19 -4.17 -21.51
CA VAL A 41 -3.35 -5.18 -22.16
C VAL A 41 -1.90 -4.69 -22.24
N THR A 42 -1.67 -3.48 -22.74
CA THR A 42 -0.30 -2.98 -22.99
C THR A 42 0.30 -2.23 -21.80
N GLY A 43 -0.52 -1.73 -20.88
CA GLY A 43 -0.12 -0.84 -19.79
C GLY A 43 0.22 0.58 -20.22
N GLY A 44 0.17 0.88 -21.53
CA GLY A 44 0.48 2.20 -22.07
C GLY A 44 -0.66 3.21 -21.84
N LEU A 45 -0.30 4.48 -21.69
CA LEU A 45 -1.24 5.60 -21.58
C LEU A 45 -2.17 5.68 -22.80
N LEU A 46 -3.47 5.82 -22.56
CA LEU A 46 -4.45 6.05 -23.62
C LEU A 46 -4.28 7.47 -24.19
N PRO A 47 -4.21 7.65 -25.52
CA PRO A 47 -3.98 8.95 -26.14
C PRO A 47 -4.96 10.03 -25.69
N GLY A 48 -4.46 11.22 -25.37
CA GLY A 48 -5.27 12.37 -24.94
C GLY A 48 -5.78 12.31 -23.51
N SER A 49 -5.45 11.27 -22.74
CA SER A 49 -5.87 11.16 -21.34
C SER A 49 -5.17 12.20 -20.45
N PRO A 50 -5.88 12.76 -19.45
CA PRO A 50 -5.22 13.53 -18.39
C PRO A 50 -4.20 12.65 -17.67
N THR A 51 -3.12 13.26 -17.22
CA THR A 51 -2.07 12.59 -16.45
C THR A 51 -1.90 13.23 -15.08
N THR A 52 -1.41 12.43 -14.15
CA THR A 52 -1.03 12.86 -12.81
C THR A 52 0.32 12.24 -12.45
N THR A 53 1.03 12.80 -11.48
CA THR A 53 2.31 12.24 -11.02
C THR A 53 2.28 12.08 -9.52
N LEU A 54 2.56 10.86 -9.06
CA LEU A 54 2.89 10.57 -7.66
C LEU A 54 4.40 10.66 -7.47
N LYS A 55 4.81 11.05 -6.27
CA LYS A 55 6.21 10.98 -5.84
C LYS A 55 6.32 9.88 -4.81
N GLN A 56 7.27 8.96 -4.98
CA GLN A 56 7.70 8.03 -3.95
C GLN A 56 9.09 8.44 -3.47
N ILE A 57 9.27 8.49 -2.16
CA ILE A 57 10.56 8.64 -1.49
C ILE A 57 10.78 7.32 -0.76
N ALA A 58 11.93 6.69 -0.93
CA ALA A 58 12.17 5.40 -0.30
C ALA A 58 13.62 5.20 0.11
N PHE A 59 13.80 4.48 1.22
CA PHE A 59 15.05 3.87 1.65
C PHE A 59 14.99 2.37 1.38
N TRP A 60 16.11 1.82 0.95
CA TRP A 60 16.22 0.44 0.49
C TRP A 60 17.39 -0.24 1.19
N LYS A 61 17.17 -1.48 1.60
CA LYS A 61 18.22 -2.44 1.96
C LYS A 61 18.24 -3.57 0.94
N PHE A 62 19.41 -3.88 0.42
CA PHE A 62 19.64 -4.97 -0.52
C PHE A 62 20.50 -6.08 0.09
N ASP A 63 20.28 -7.31 -0.36
CA ASP A 63 21.21 -8.41 -0.09
C ASP A 63 22.43 -8.37 -1.01
N ALA A 64 23.35 -9.33 -0.83
CA ALA A 64 24.58 -9.42 -1.63
C ALA A 64 24.32 -9.71 -3.13
N GLN A 65 23.10 -10.11 -3.50
CA GLN A 65 22.67 -10.36 -4.87
C GLN A 65 21.94 -9.14 -5.48
N GLY A 66 21.74 -8.07 -4.69
CA GLY A 66 21.02 -6.88 -5.10
C GLY A 66 19.50 -7.02 -5.03
N LEU A 67 18.97 -8.05 -4.36
CA LEU A 67 17.53 -8.18 -4.13
C LEU A 67 17.11 -7.31 -2.96
N VAL A 68 15.91 -6.71 -3.05
CA VAL A 68 15.33 -5.90 -1.97
C VAL A 68 15.05 -6.82 -0.77
N GLN A 69 15.73 -6.55 0.34
CA GLN A 69 15.55 -7.25 1.60
C GLN A 69 14.57 -6.49 2.52
N GLN A 70 14.71 -5.17 2.62
CA GLN A 70 13.80 -4.27 3.32
C GLN A 70 13.65 -2.96 2.55
N TYR A 71 12.53 -2.28 2.78
CA TYR A 71 12.32 -0.93 2.29
C TYR A 71 11.44 -0.16 3.26
N ASP A 72 11.70 1.14 3.35
CA ASP A 72 10.78 2.12 3.93
C ASP A 72 10.43 3.13 2.84
N ALA A 73 9.16 3.21 2.48
CA ALA A 73 8.70 3.98 1.33
C ALA A 73 7.50 4.86 1.70
N TRP A 74 7.61 6.12 1.33
CA TRP A 74 6.60 7.14 1.59
C TRP A 74 6.14 7.79 0.29
N ILE A 75 4.83 7.96 0.16
CA ILE A 75 4.18 8.66 -0.95
C ILE A 75 3.43 9.86 -0.38
N PRO A 76 4.01 11.07 -0.39
CA PRO A 76 3.35 12.25 0.14
C PRO A 76 2.10 12.64 -0.68
N ASN A 77 1.09 13.15 0.03
CA ASN A 77 -0.18 13.63 -0.54
C ASN A 77 -0.96 12.56 -1.32
N LEU A 78 -0.85 11.29 -0.93
CA LEU A 78 -1.54 10.20 -1.58
C LEU A 78 -3.07 10.34 -1.46
N GLN A 79 -3.58 10.88 -0.35
CA GLN A 79 -5.01 11.17 -0.19
C GLN A 79 -5.51 12.17 -1.24
N LEU A 80 -4.80 13.29 -1.40
CA LEU A 80 -5.14 14.31 -2.39
C LEU A 80 -5.02 13.76 -3.82
N TRP A 81 -3.93 13.05 -4.11
CA TRP A 81 -3.75 12.44 -5.42
C TRP A 81 -4.88 11.46 -5.74
N THR A 82 -5.28 10.63 -4.78
CA THR A 82 -6.37 9.66 -4.95
C THR A 82 -7.68 10.37 -5.32
N ARG A 83 -7.96 11.53 -4.72
CA ARG A 83 -9.11 12.38 -5.08
C ARG A 83 -8.99 12.92 -6.50
N VAL A 84 -7.86 13.49 -6.86
CA VAL A 84 -7.64 14.12 -8.18
C VAL A 84 -7.64 13.07 -9.30
N ALA A 85 -6.99 11.93 -9.08
CA ALA A 85 -6.78 10.92 -10.10
C ALA A 85 -8.03 10.05 -10.33
N ASN A 86 -8.77 9.72 -9.26
CA ASN A 86 -9.98 8.88 -9.38
C ASN A 86 -11.28 9.69 -9.43
N GLY A 87 -11.24 10.98 -9.08
CA GLY A 87 -12.45 11.78 -8.85
C GLY A 87 -13.24 11.36 -7.61
N ILE A 88 -12.64 10.58 -6.70
CA ILE A 88 -13.31 10.02 -5.53
C ILE A 88 -12.97 10.86 -4.29
N ASP A 89 -13.99 11.45 -3.68
CA ASP A 89 -13.84 12.16 -2.42
C ASP A 89 -14.04 11.23 -1.21
N TYR A 90 -12.93 10.73 -0.68
CA TYR A 90 -12.93 9.86 0.49
C TYR A 90 -13.19 10.58 1.82
N GLU A 91 -13.35 11.91 1.84
CA GLU A 91 -13.87 12.63 3.01
C GLU A 91 -15.40 12.50 3.13
N ASN A 92 -16.08 12.13 2.04
CA ASN A 92 -17.52 11.95 2.01
C ASN A 92 -17.92 10.60 2.64
N ARG A 93 -18.72 10.63 3.71
CA ARG A 93 -19.17 9.44 4.43
C ARG A 93 -19.93 8.43 3.56
N THR A 94 -20.73 8.90 2.61
CA THR A 94 -21.45 8.01 1.67
C THR A 94 -20.48 7.27 0.76
N VAL A 95 -19.41 7.94 0.31
CA VAL A 95 -18.33 7.32 -0.49
C VAL A 95 -17.57 6.29 0.35
N GLN A 96 -17.28 6.60 1.62
CA GLN A 96 -16.64 5.66 2.54
C GLN A 96 -17.49 4.38 2.72
N GLN A 97 -18.79 4.56 2.98
CA GLN A 97 -19.74 3.45 3.11
C GLN A 97 -19.85 2.62 1.83
N GLY A 98 -19.94 3.28 0.68
CA GLY A 98 -19.95 2.63 -0.62
C GLY A 98 -18.66 1.86 -0.89
N THR A 99 -17.50 2.40 -0.52
CA THR A 99 -16.19 1.73 -0.66
C THR A 99 -16.16 0.42 0.11
N VAL A 100 -16.67 0.42 1.36
CA VAL A 100 -16.76 -0.81 2.16
C VAL A 100 -17.76 -1.80 1.56
N ALA A 101 -18.99 -1.36 1.31
CA ALA A 101 -20.10 -2.23 0.95
C ALA A 101 -20.05 -2.76 -0.49
N GLN A 102 -19.58 -1.95 -1.44
CA GLN A 102 -19.67 -2.26 -2.87
C GLN A 102 -18.34 -2.75 -3.45
N ALA A 103 -17.21 -2.43 -2.82
CA ALA A 103 -15.88 -2.77 -3.36
C ALA A 103 -15.08 -3.68 -2.41
N LEU A 104 -14.79 -3.23 -1.20
CA LEU A 104 -13.88 -3.90 -0.27
C LEU A 104 -14.43 -5.25 0.19
N CYS A 105 -15.59 -5.28 0.85
CA CYS A 105 -16.15 -6.52 1.41
C CYS A 105 -16.48 -7.58 0.35
N PRO A 106 -17.08 -7.23 -0.82
CA PRO A 106 -17.26 -8.20 -1.90
C PRO A 106 -15.93 -8.76 -2.43
N THR A 107 -14.86 -7.97 -2.45
CA THR A 107 -13.54 -8.42 -2.90
C THR A 107 -12.88 -9.33 -1.87
N ILE A 108 -12.93 -8.98 -0.58
CA ILE A 108 -12.45 -9.85 0.50
C ILE A 108 -13.18 -11.19 0.45
N GLN A 109 -14.51 -11.20 0.38
CA GLN A 109 -15.30 -12.43 0.36
C GLN A 109 -14.96 -13.33 -0.84
N ARG A 110 -14.65 -12.73 -1.99
CA ARG A 110 -14.28 -13.45 -3.22
C ARG A 110 -12.88 -14.04 -3.16
N GLN A 111 -11.92 -13.32 -2.58
CA GLN A 111 -10.50 -13.69 -2.60
C GLN A 111 -10.09 -14.54 -1.39
N CYS A 112 -10.63 -14.22 -0.21
CA CYS A 112 -10.29 -14.85 1.06
C CYS A 112 -11.29 -15.95 1.40
N THR A 113 -10.98 -17.17 0.96
CA THR A 113 -11.84 -18.36 1.06
C THR A 113 -11.11 -19.53 1.73
N GLY A 114 -11.82 -20.61 2.05
CA GLY A 114 -11.21 -21.77 2.69
C GLY A 114 -10.55 -21.41 4.04
N ASN A 115 -9.28 -21.78 4.21
CA ASN A 115 -8.49 -21.48 5.40
C ASN A 115 -8.22 -19.98 5.58
N ASP A 116 -8.24 -19.21 4.49
CA ASP A 116 -7.97 -17.77 4.50
C ASP A 116 -9.25 -16.95 4.69
N ARG A 117 -10.41 -17.59 4.92
CA ARG A 117 -11.68 -16.89 5.13
C ARG A 117 -11.65 -16.10 6.44
N VAL A 118 -11.82 -14.79 6.35
CA VAL A 118 -11.77 -13.86 7.51
C VAL A 118 -13.11 -13.26 7.92
N TYR A 119 -14.16 -13.39 7.10
CA TYR A 119 -15.53 -12.99 7.43
C TYR A 119 -16.52 -14.11 7.12
N GLN A 120 -17.65 -14.12 7.83
CA GLN A 120 -18.70 -15.11 7.60
C GLN A 120 -19.48 -14.83 6.31
N SER A 121 -19.70 -13.56 6.02
CA SER A 121 -20.42 -13.08 4.84
C SER A 121 -19.99 -11.65 4.49
N VAL A 122 -20.47 -11.15 3.34
CA VAL A 122 -20.30 -9.74 2.96
C VAL A 122 -20.96 -8.82 4.00
N ASP A 123 -22.14 -9.17 4.50
CA ASP A 123 -22.85 -8.35 5.51
C ASP A 123 -22.12 -8.29 6.85
N ASP A 124 -21.52 -9.42 7.27
CA ASP A 124 -20.66 -9.49 8.45
C ASP A 124 -19.43 -8.58 8.29
N CYS A 125 -18.78 -8.64 7.13
CA CYS A 125 -17.69 -7.72 6.80
C CYS A 125 -18.11 -6.25 6.85
N ILE A 126 -19.26 -5.91 6.26
CA ILE A 126 -19.78 -4.53 6.25
C ILE A 126 -20.03 -4.05 7.68
N GLY A 127 -20.73 -4.84 8.49
CA GLY A 127 -21.05 -4.48 9.87
C GLY A 127 -19.81 -4.21 10.71
N GLN A 128 -18.77 -5.04 10.55
CA GLN A 128 -17.51 -4.88 11.29
C GLN A 128 -16.65 -3.73 10.78
N LEU A 129 -16.50 -3.57 9.45
CA LEU A 129 -15.63 -2.54 8.88
C LEU A 129 -16.24 -1.13 8.95
N LEU A 130 -17.57 -0.99 8.91
CA LEU A 130 -18.21 0.32 9.13
C LEU A 130 -18.15 0.80 10.59
N ALA A 131 -17.78 -0.08 11.53
CA ALA A 131 -17.51 0.29 12.91
C ALA A 131 -16.08 0.80 13.14
N LYS A 132 -15.19 0.67 12.15
CA LYS A 132 -13.80 1.13 12.23
C LYS A 132 -13.66 2.53 11.62
N PRO A 133 -12.66 3.33 12.03
CA PRO A 133 -12.32 4.56 11.32
C PRO A 133 -12.03 4.27 9.84
N PHE A 134 -12.42 5.19 8.95
CA PHE A 134 -12.09 5.01 7.54
C PHE A 134 -10.57 5.15 7.30
N GLY A 135 -9.94 6.15 7.93
CA GLY A 135 -8.51 6.45 7.77
C GLY A 135 -8.25 7.42 6.60
N THR A 136 -6.97 7.58 6.27
CA THR A 136 -6.47 8.42 5.17
C THR A 136 -5.41 7.66 4.40
N PHE A 137 -5.32 7.88 3.08
CA PHE A 137 -4.27 7.27 2.26
C PHE A 137 -2.88 7.84 2.54
N ASP A 138 -2.77 8.96 3.27
CA ASP A 138 -1.46 9.46 3.72
C ASP A 138 -0.87 8.64 4.88
N GLU A 139 -1.71 7.86 5.59
CA GLU A 139 -1.34 7.02 6.74
C GLU A 139 -2.03 5.66 6.61
N VAL A 140 -1.50 4.80 5.73
CA VAL A 140 -2.02 3.46 5.42
C VAL A 140 -1.61 2.38 6.45
N TRP A 141 -1.57 2.75 7.72
CA TRP A 141 -1.33 1.86 8.87
C TRP A 141 -2.52 1.98 9.86
N ALA A 142 -2.44 1.38 11.05
CA ALA A 142 -3.49 1.38 12.08
C ALA A 142 -4.72 0.49 11.76
N ASP A 143 -5.64 0.35 12.73
CA ASP A 143 -6.88 -0.44 12.59
C ASP A 143 -7.99 0.33 11.85
N ASN A 144 -7.77 0.65 10.57
CA ASN A 144 -8.71 1.39 9.74
C ASN A 144 -9.05 0.71 8.40
N VAL A 145 -10.02 1.28 7.67
CA VAL A 145 -10.50 0.76 6.39
C VAL A 145 -9.47 0.96 5.27
N VAL A 146 -8.81 2.12 5.21
CA VAL A 146 -7.85 2.45 4.16
C VAL A 146 -6.65 1.49 4.15
N CYS A 147 -6.12 1.10 5.31
CA CYS A 147 -5.10 0.05 5.42
C CYS A 147 -5.57 -1.27 4.75
N ARG A 148 -6.83 -1.64 4.96
CA ARG A 148 -7.44 -2.85 4.37
C ARG A 148 -7.70 -2.72 2.88
N VAL A 149 -8.01 -1.52 2.38
CA VAL A 149 -8.11 -1.24 0.93
C VAL A 149 -6.79 -1.50 0.23
N ILE A 150 -5.64 -1.20 0.86
CA ILE A 150 -4.34 -1.55 0.29
C ILE A 150 -4.12 -3.06 0.34
N HIS A 151 -4.35 -3.69 1.49
CA HIS A 151 -4.07 -5.12 1.66
C HIS A 151 -4.97 -6.03 0.81
N VAL A 152 -6.19 -5.61 0.46
CA VAL A 152 -7.07 -6.40 -0.44
C VAL A 152 -6.57 -6.45 -1.89
N LEU A 153 -5.63 -5.58 -2.28
CA LEU A 153 -4.98 -5.70 -3.59
C LEU A 153 -3.97 -6.86 -3.60
N LEU A 154 -3.37 -7.15 -2.44
CA LEU A 154 -2.29 -8.13 -2.28
C LEU A 154 -2.81 -9.55 -2.02
N THR A 155 -4.06 -9.69 -1.57
CA THR A 155 -4.75 -10.98 -1.42
C THR A 155 -4.90 -11.75 -2.73
N ALA A 156 -4.84 -11.07 -3.89
CA ALA A 156 -4.81 -11.73 -5.19
C ALA A 156 -3.46 -12.42 -5.50
N ILE A 157 -2.40 -12.09 -4.77
CA ILE A 157 -1.03 -12.57 -5.03
C ILE A 157 -0.62 -13.60 -3.96
N ARG A 158 -0.82 -13.25 -2.68
CA ARG A 158 -0.47 -14.07 -1.50
C ARG A 158 -1.60 -14.05 -0.47
N PRO A 159 -2.72 -14.74 -0.74
CA PRO A 159 -3.88 -14.75 0.15
C PRO A 159 -3.53 -15.31 1.54
N ASP A 160 -2.64 -16.32 1.59
CA ASP A 160 -2.13 -16.96 2.81
C ASP A 160 -1.49 -15.98 3.81
N VAL A 161 -0.98 -14.85 3.30
CA VAL A 161 -0.40 -13.77 4.12
C VAL A 161 -1.41 -12.64 4.30
N HIS A 162 -2.01 -12.16 3.20
CA HIS A 162 -2.71 -10.88 3.22
C HIS A 162 -4.18 -10.96 3.64
N CYS A 163 -4.82 -12.13 3.60
CA CYS A 163 -6.22 -12.24 4.00
C CYS A 163 -6.41 -11.95 5.49
N ALA A 164 -5.47 -12.38 6.34
CA ALA A 164 -5.49 -12.04 7.76
C ALA A 164 -5.49 -10.52 7.99
N HIS A 165 -4.77 -9.76 7.14
CA HIS A 165 -4.60 -8.31 7.31
C HIS A 165 -5.88 -7.52 7.01
N VAL A 166 -6.72 -8.03 6.10
CA VAL A 166 -8.01 -7.40 5.77
C VAL A 166 -9.15 -7.82 6.72
N GLY A 167 -8.89 -8.76 7.62
CA GLY A 167 -9.87 -9.31 8.55
C GLY A 167 -10.19 -8.39 9.75
N PRO A 168 -11.10 -8.86 10.63
CA PRO A 168 -11.55 -8.12 11.82
C PRO A 168 -10.42 -7.65 12.73
N THR A 169 -9.45 -8.53 12.97
CA THR A 169 -8.30 -8.32 13.86
C THR A 169 -7.14 -7.60 13.18
N GLY A 170 -7.21 -7.40 11.86
CA GLY A 170 -6.13 -6.78 11.08
C GLY A 170 -4.87 -7.63 10.94
N GLY A 171 -4.86 -8.87 11.43
CA GLY A 171 -3.77 -9.84 11.25
C GLY A 171 -2.39 -9.33 11.71
N GLY A 172 -2.35 -8.39 12.65
CA GLY A 172 -1.11 -7.74 13.10
C GLY A 172 -0.53 -6.71 12.13
N LYS A 173 -1.17 -6.42 10.99
CA LYS A 173 -0.75 -5.37 10.05
C LYS A 173 -1.66 -4.15 10.09
N CYS A 174 -2.97 -4.33 9.92
CA CYS A 174 -3.94 -3.24 10.09
C CYS A 174 -4.42 -3.19 11.54
N VAL A 175 -3.50 -2.91 12.45
CA VAL A 175 -3.74 -2.80 13.90
C VAL A 175 -3.18 -1.48 14.41
N ASP A 176 -3.83 -0.91 15.42
CA ASP A 176 -3.29 0.26 16.10
C ASP A 176 -1.96 -0.09 16.77
N ILE A 177 -1.03 0.86 16.72
CA ILE A 177 0.29 0.75 17.34
C ILE A 177 0.45 1.80 18.44
N ASP A 178 1.30 1.54 19.43
CA ASP A 178 1.72 2.60 20.32
C ASP A 178 2.75 3.45 19.59
N TYR A 179 2.33 4.62 19.09
CA TYR A 179 3.22 5.52 18.35
C TYR A 179 4.52 5.85 19.09
N ARG A 180 4.50 5.88 20.44
CA ARG A 180 5.68 6.24 21.24
C ARG A 180 6.74 5.16 21.25
N LEU A 181 6.35 3.92 20.94
CA LEU A 181 7.20 2.74 21.01
C LEU A 181 7.40 2.16 19.62
N ASP A 182 6.30 1.83 18.96
CA ASP A 182 6.26 0.97 17.78
C ASP A 182 6.64 1.70 16.49
N TYR A 183 6.35 3.00 16.40
CA TYR A 183 6.57 3.77 15.16
C TYR A 183 8.05 3.97 14.85
N PHE A 184 8.90 3.95 15.88
CA PHE A 184 10.36 4.13 15.76
C PHE A 184 11.14 2.85 16.11
N ASP A 185 10.46 1.72 16.26
CA ASP A 185 11.07 0.43 16.57
C ASP A 185 11.39 -0.32 15.27
N ASP A 186 12.53 0.03 14.68
CA ASP A 186 13.00 -0.59 13.43
C ASP A 186 13.14 -2.11 13.53
N ASP A 187 13.55 -2.64 14.69
CA ASP A 187 13.71 -4.08 14.85
C ASP A 187 12.35 -4.78 14.77
N ARG A 188 11.32 -4.23 15.40
CA ARG A 188 9.96 -4.76 15.27
C ARG A 188 9.36 -4.55 13.88
N LEU A 189 9.62 -3.42 13.22
CA LEU A 189 9.06 -3.09 11.91
C LEU A 189 9.71 -3.90 10.77
N PHE A 190 11.03 -4.02 10.81
CA PHE A 190 11.86 -4.56 9.72
C PHE A 190 12.52 -5.90 10.04
N GLY A 191 12.43 -6.37 11.30
CA GLY A 191 13.12 -7.56 11.79
C GLY A 191 14.64 -7.39 11.87
N LEU A 192 15.11 -6.14 11.87
CA LEU A 192 16.52 -5.78 11.91
C LEU A 192 16.66 -4.34 12.47
N PRO A 193 17.53 -4.11 13.47
CA PRO A 193 17.77 -2.75 13.97
C PRO A 193 18.48 -1.90 12.91
N GLU A 194 18.00 -0.66 12.73
CA GLU A 194 18.61 0.37 11.87
C GLU A 194 18.97 -0.12 10.45
N PRO A 195 18.01 -0.69 9.69
CA PRO A 195 18.30 -1.42 8.45
C PRO A 195 18.87 -0.56 7.33
N PHE A 196 18.63 0.76 7.36
CA PHE A 196 19.04 1.68 6.30
C PHE A 196 20.34 2.43 6.60
N ILE A 197 21.22 1.85 7.41
CA ILE A 197 22.56 2.38 7.70
C ILE A 197 23.62 1.46 7.07
N CYS A 198 24.64 2.06 6.43
CA CYS A 198 25.78 1.32 5.93
C CYS A 198 26.58 0.72 7.10
N PRO A 199 27.06 -0.54 7.00
CA PRO A 199 27.89 -1.14 8.03
C PRO A 199 29.09 -0.24 8.32
N GLN A 200 29.36 -0.01 9.61
CA GLN A 200 30.56 0.69 9.99
C GLN A 200 31.77 -0.15 9.60
N VAL A 201 32.66 0.41 8.79
CA VAL A 201 33.95 -0.22 8.52
C VAL A 201 34.75 -0.17 9.81
N VAL A 202 34.74 -1.26 10.57
CA VAL A 202 35.63 -1.39 11.73
C VAL A 202 37.04 -1.52 11.16
N GLY A 203 37.79 -0.41 11.15
CA GLY A 203 39.19 -0.40 10.74
C GLY A 203 40.00 -1.30 11.67
N TYR A 204 40.75 -2.24 11.08
CA TYR A 204 41.81 -2.98 11.75
C TYR A 204 43.08 -2.13 11.86
#